data_AF-A0A382VXI3-F1
#
_entry.id   AF-A0A382VXI3-F1
#
_cell.length_a   1.000
_cell.length_b   1.000
_cell.length_c   1.000
_cell.angle_alpha   90.00
_cell.angle_beta   90.00
_cell.angle_gamma   90.00
#
_symmetry.space_group_name_H-M   'P 1'
#
loop_
_entity.id
_entity.type
_entity.pdbx_description
1 polymer ?
#
loop_
_entity_poly.entity_id
_entity_poly.type
_entity_poly.pdbx_seq_one_letter_code
_entity_poly.pdbx_strand_id
1 'polypeptide(L)'
;MTINHNSFWLSVSDLMAGLMIVFMFIAIAYMFEMKDIVNGVIYITEGFQDTEQSLYHELQKEFKDDLEEWNAYIDAKALSIIFKEPDVLFEKGKYNIKKRFKLILNDFFPRYITVLNSQQFRSNILSIRIEGHTSSEWSTSTSDR
;
A
#
# COMPACT_ATOMS: atom_id res chain seq x y z
N MET A 1 56.02 -19.04 44.01
CA MET A 1 55.30 -19.58 42.84
C MET A 1 54.25 -18.56 42.43
N THR A 2 54.63 -17.52 41.70
CA THR A 2 53.71 -16.49 41.19
C THR A 2 53.27 -16.90 39.80
N ILE A 3 52.02 -17.35 39.68
CA ILE A 3 51.43 -17.80 38.42
C ILE A 3 51.30 -16.59 37.49
N ASN A 4 51.74 -16.75 36.23
CA ASN A 4 51.66 -15.78 35.13
C ASN A 4 50.19 -15.43 34.77
N HIS A 5 49.48 -14.70 35.63
CA HIS A 5 48.11 -14.24 35.33
C HIS A 5 48.07 -13.29 34.13
N ASN A 6 49.13 -12.50 33.89
CA ASN A 6 49.18 -11.53 32.80
C ASN A 6 49.15 -12.20 31.41
N SER A 7 49.84 -13.34 31.27
CA SER A 7 49.88 -14.12 30.02
C SER A 7 48.53 -14.77 29.69
N PHE A 8 47.76 -15.16 30.71
CA PHE A 8 46.43 -15.74 30.52
C PHE A 8 45.45 -14.71 29.96
N TRP A 9 45.37 -13.51 30.55
CA TRP A 9 44.48 -12.44 30.08
C TRP A 9 44.84 -11.93 28.68
N LEU A 10 46.14 -11.87 28.35
CA LEU A 10 46.61 -11.57 27.00
C LEU A 10 46.12 -12.61 26.00
N SER A 11 46.28 -13.91 26.30
CA SER A 11 45.82 -14.98 25.40
C SER A 11 44.31 -15.01 25.19
N VAL A 12 43.52 -14.68 26.23
CA VAL A 12 42.06 -14.57 26.14
C VAL A 12 41.65 -13.36 25.30
N SER A 13 42.35 -12.23 25.46
CA SER A 13 42.13 -11.03 24.65
C SER A 13 42.44 -11.27 23.18
N ASP A 14 43.53 -11.97 22.86
CA ASP A 14 43.92 -12.30 21.49
C ASP A 14 42.93 -13.26 20.83
N LEU A 15 42.40 -14.23 21.58
CA LEU A 15 41.35 -15.13 21.10
C LEU A 15 40.04 -14.39 20.79
N MET A 16 39.66 -13.44 21.64
CA MET A 16 38.48 -12.59 21.41
C MET A 16 38.68 -11.66 20.22
N ALA A 17 39.87 -11.06 20.06
CA ALA A 17 40.21 -10.25 18.89
C ALA A 17 40.15 -11.07 17.59
N GLY A 18 40.67 -12.30 17.61
CA GLY A 18 40.57 -13.23 16.49
C GLY A 18 39.11 -13.58 16.14
N LEU A 19 38.30 -13.89 17.16
CA LEU A 19 36.88 -14.17 16.99
C LEU A 19 36.11 -12.95 16.43
N MET A 20 36.42 -11.74 16.90
CA MET A 20 35.81 -10.50 16.40
C MET A 20 36.14 -10.25 14.93
N ILE A 21 37.36 -10.56 14.49
CA ILE A 21 37.76 -10.46 13.08
C ILE A 21 36.94 -11.43 12.22
N VAL A 22 36.72 -12.66 12.70
CA VAL A 22 35.86 -13.63 12.01
C VAL A 22 34.42 -13.12 11.92
N PHE A 23 33.86 -12.59 13.01
CA PHE A 23 32.53 -11.99 12.99
C PHE A 23 32.43 -10.78 12.05
N MET A 24 33.46 -9.95 12.00
CA MET A 24 33.53 -8.81 11.09
C MET A 24 33.51 -9.28 9.62
N PHE A 25 34.27 -10.32 9.28
CA PHE A 25 34.27 -10.88 7.92
C PHE A 25 32.91 -11.50 7.56
N ILE A 26 32.27 -12.21 8.49
CA ILE A 26 30.92 -12.74 8.29
C ILE A 26 29.91 -11.60 8.07
N ALA A 27 29.99 -10.53 8.87
CA ALA A 27 29.12 -9.36 8.74
C ALA A 27 29.32 -8.64 7.40
N ILE A 28 30.57 -8.45 6.96
CA ILE A 28 30.88 -7.82 5.67
C ILE A 28 30.39 -8.70 4.50
N ALA A 29 30.62 -10.02 4.56
CA ALA A 29 30.13 -10.95 3.55
C ALA A 29 28.60 -10.91 3.44
N TYR A 30 27.91 -10.92 4.59
CA TYR A 30 26.44 -10.82 4.64
C TYR A 30 25.92 -9.47 4.12
N MET A 31 26.55 -8.36 4.50
CA MET A 31 26.19 -7.04 3.96
C MET A 31 26.39 -6.97 2.45
N PHE A 32 27.43 -7.61 1.91
CA PHE A 32 27.67 -7.66 0.48
C PHE A 32 26.56 -8.42 -0.25
N GLU A 33 26.13 -9.57 0.28
CA GLU A 33 25.02 -10.36 -0.27
C GLU A 33 23.67 -9.62 -0.17
N MET A 34 23.44 -8.88 0.92
CA MET A 34 22.21 -8.13 1.14
C MET A 34 22.08 -6.85 0.29
N LYS A 35 23.16 -6.37 -0.34
CA LYS A 35 23.12 -5.13 -1.15
C LYS A 35 22.11 -5.21 -2.29
N ASP A 36 22.12 -6.29 -3.05
CA ASP A 36 21.24 -6.40 -4.23
C ASP A 36 19.78 -6.54 -3.82
N ILE A 37 19.50 -7.22 -2.70
CA ILE A 37 18.16 -7.34 -2.12
C ILE A 37 17.66 -5.96 -1.66
N VAL A 38 18.47 -5.24 -0.88
CA VAL A 38 18.10 -3.91 -0.35
C VAL A 38 17.92 -2.91 -1.50
N ASN A 39 18.82 -2.89 -2.48
CA ASN A 39 18.72 -2.02 -3.65
C ASN A 39 17.47 -2.34 -4.48
N GLY A 40 17.14 -3.62 -4.67
CA GLY A 40 15.92 -4.04 -5.34
C GLY A 40 14.66 -3.58 -4.60
N VAL A 41 14.62 -3.72 -3.28
CA VAL A 41 13.50 -3.25 -2.45
C VAL A 41 13.34 -1.73 -2.55
N ILE A 42 14.43 -0.96 -2.43
CA ILE A 42 14.39 0.51 -2.55
C ILE A 42 13.85 0.94 -3.91
N TYR A 43 14.40 0.40 -5.00
CA TYR A 43 13.96 0.72 -6.35
C TYR A 43 12.48 0.39 -6.59
N ILE A 44 12.02 -0.77 -6.11
CA ILE A 44 10.61 -1.14 -6.15
C ILE A 44 9.79 -0.11 -5.36
N THR A 45 10.18 0.24 -4.13
CA THR A 45 9.40 1.20 -3.33
C THR A 45 9.30 2.58 -3.95
N GLU A 46 10.37 3.11 -4.55
CA GLU A 46 10.36 4.41 -5.24
C GLU A 46 9.50 4.36 -6.51
N GLY A 47 9.69 3.34 -7.36
CA GLY A 47 8.89 3.17 -8.57
C GLY A 47 7.40 2.98 -8.29
N PHE A 48 7.05 2.35 -7.17
CA PHE A 48 5.67 2.24 -6.69
C PHE A 48 5.12 3.61 -6.30
N GLN A 49 5.84 4.41 -5.50
CA GLN A 49 5.40 5.75 -5.12
C GLN A 49 5.17 6.65 -6.35
N ASP A 50 6.09 6.60 -7.31
CA ASP A 50 5.97 7.37 -8.56
C ASP A 50 4.77 6.90 -9.42
N THR A 51 4.55 5.59 -9.48
CA THR A 51 3.42 5.00 -10.21
C THR A 51 2.08 5.37 -9.56
N GLU A 52 1.98 5.29 -8.23
CA GLU A 52 0.79 5.65 -7.47
C GLU A 52 0.44 7.13 -7.65
N GLN A 53 1.42 8.01 -7.54
CA GLN A 53 1.23 9.45 -7.76
C GLN A 53 0.80 9.76 -9.20
N SER A 54 1.40 9.08 -10.18
CA SER A 54 1.06 9.25 -11.60
C SER A 54 -0.37 8.79 -11.89
N LEU A 55 -0.77 7.63 -11.34
CA LEU A 55 -2.13 7.12 -11.48
C LEU A 55 -3.15 8.05 -10.83
N TYR A 56 -2.86 8.57 -9.64
CA TYR A 56 -3.70 9.57 -8.99
C TYR A 56 -3.90 10.80 -9.88
N HIS A 57 -2.82 11.32 -10.49
CA HIS A 57 -2.92 12.50 -11.36
C HIS A 57 -3.79 12.23 -12.60
N GLU A 58 -3.61 11.09 -13.26
CA GLU A 58 -4.40 10.74 -14.44
C GLU A 58 -5.87 10.50 -14.10
N LEU A 59 -6.18 9.82 -12.98
CA LEU A 59 -7.55 9.68 -12.51
C LEU A 59 -8.17 11.03 -12.15
N GLN A 60 -7.42 11.90 -11.47
CA GLN A 60 -7.89 13.23 -11.10
C GLN A 60 -8.16 14.09 -12.33
N LYS A 61 -7.33 13.97 -13.36
CA LYS A 61 -7.50 14.66 -14.65
C LYS A 61 -8.70 14.12 -15.42
N GLU A 62 -8.87 12.81 -15.46
CA GLU A 62 -9.97 12.13 -16.17
C GLU A 62 -11.32 12.53 -15.57
N PHE A 63 -11.46 12.51 -14.25
CA PHE A 63 -12.76 12.67 -13.58
C PHE A 63 -13.01 14.05 -12.99
N LYS A 64 -12.09 15.01 -13.15
CA LYS A 64 -12.15 16.31 -12.46
C LYS A 64 -13.51 16.98 -12.55
N ASP A 65 -14.10 16.97 -13.74
CA ASP A 65 -15.34 17.69 -14.05
C ASP A 65 -16.60 16.89 -13.65
N ASP A 66 -16.44 15.58 -13.40
CA ASP A 66 -17.53 14.68 -13.04
C ASP A 66 -17.68 14.48 -11.52
N LEU A 67 -16.56 14.56 -10.78
CA LEU A 67 -16.50 14.26 -9.35
C LEU A 67 -17.49 15.10 -8.53
N GLU A 68 -17.67 16.37 -8.89
CA GLU A 68 -18.63 17.25 -8.23
C GLU A 68 -20.08 16.79 -8.46
N GLU A 69 -20.45 16.48 -9.70
CA GLU A 69 -21.81 16.01 -10.04
C GLU A 69 -22.13 14.67 -9.38
N TRP A 70 -21.15 13.77 -9.34
CA TRP A 70 -21.28 12.45 -8.72
C TRP A 70 -21.24 12.48 -7.20
N ASN A 71 -20.95 13.64 -6.60
CA ASN A 71 -20.67 13.79 -5.17
C ASN A 71 -19.60 12.78 -4.71
N ALA A 72 -18.53 12.71 -5.48
CA ALA A 72 -17.41 11.80 -5.31
C ALA A 72 -16.09 12.55 -5.17
N TYR A 73 -15.07 11.88 -4.63
CA TYR A 73 -13.71 12.40 -4.57
C TYR A 73 -12.70 11.26 -4.65
N ILE A 74 -11.46 11.62 -4.98
CA ILE A 74 -10.35 10.67 -5.01
C ILE A 74 -9.48 10.92 -3.77
N ASP A 75 -9.29 9.89 -2.94
CA ASP A 75 -8.32 9.91 -1.85
C ASP A 75 -6.95 9.54 -2.42
N ALA A 76 -6.02 10.50 -2.43
CA ALA A 76 -4.67 10.32 -2.94
C ALA A 76 -3.86 9.29 -2.14
N LYS A 77 -4.11 9.15 -0.84
CA LYS A 77 -3.35 8.25 0.03
C LYS A 77 -3.80 6.81 -0.12
N ALA A 78 -5.10 6.60 -0.30
CA ALA A 78 -5.69 5.27 -0.44
C ALA A 78 -5.91 4.85 -1.91
N LEU A 79 -5.62 5.74 -2.87
CA LEU A 79 -5.97 5.59 -4.29
C LEU A 79 -7.40 5.11 -4.52
N SER A 80 -8.32 5.65 -3.72
CA SER A 80 -9.71 5.21 -3.64
C SER A 80 -10.64 6.30 -4.17
N ILE A 81 -11.57 5.91 -5.05
CA ILE A 81 -12.64 6.79 -5.53
C ILE A 81 -13.86 6.56 -4.63
N ILE A 82 -14.26 7.61 -3.90
CA ILE A 82 -15.24 7.53 -2.83
C ILE A 82 -16.48 8.32 -3.21
N PHE A 83 -17.62 7.64 -3.31
CA PHE A 83 -18.95 8.24 -3.51
C PHE A 83 -19.60 8.48 -2.15
N LYS A 84 -19.87 9.75 -1.78
CA LYS A 84 -20.19 10.13 -0.40
C LYS A 84 -21.63 9.85 0.04
N GLU A 85 -22.57 9.76 -0.89
CA GLU A 85 -23.98 9.98 -0.57
C GLU A 85 -24.85 8.73 -0.72
N PRO A 86 -25.07 7.93 0.34
CA PRO A 86 -25.79 6.65 0.25
C PRO A 86 -27.21 6.81 -0.30
N ASP A 87 -27.88 7.95 -0.07
CA ASP A 87 -29.19 8.25 -0.62
C ASP A 87 -29.20 8.42 -2.14
N VAL A 88 -28.05 8.63 -2.78
CA VAL A 88 -27.93 8.62 -4.24
C VAL A 88 -27.63 7.21 -4.75
N LEU A 89 -26.98 6.38 -3.94
CA LEU A 89 -26.47 5.06 -4.31
C LEU A 89 -27.54 3.97 -4.16
N PHE A 90 -28.19 3.92 -3.00
CA PHE A 90 -29.10 2.85 -2.59
C PHE A 90 -30.35 3.42 -1.90
N GLU A 91 -31.45 2.66 -1.92
CA GLU A 91 -32.59 2.95 -1.04
C GLU A 91 -32.34 2.36 0.35
N LYS A 92 -32.86 3.01 1.41
CA LYS A 92 -32.71 2.54 2.79
C LYS A 92 -33.18 1.09 2.91
N GLY A 93 -32.31 0.21 3.42
CA GLY A 93 -32.60 -1.22 3.60
C GLY A 93 -32.67 -2.04 2.31
N LYS A 94 -32.28 -1.49 1.14
CA LYS A 94 -32.25 -2.21 -0.13
C LYS A 94 -30.82 -2.30 -0.67
N TYR A 95 -30.54 -3.41 -1.36
CA TYR A 95 -29.30 -3.62 -2.10
C TYR A 95 -29.40 -3.18 -3.59
N ASN A 96 -30.59 -2.76 -4.03
CA ASN A 96 -30.81 -2.32 -5.39
C ASN A 96 -30.25 -0.91 -5.59
N ILE A 97 -29.40 -0.78 -6.61
CA ILE A 97 -28.81 0.50 -7.01
C ILE A 97 -29.89 1.41 -7.63
N LYS A 98 -29.93 2.68 -7.21
CA LYS A 98 -30.83 3.69 -7.77
C LYS A 98 -30.51 3.99 -9.24
N LYS A 99 -31.52 4.39 -10.01
CA LYS A 99 -31.36 4.70 -11.44
C LYS A 99 -30.27 5.75 -11.71
N ARG A 100 -30.17 6.78 -10.86
CA ARG A 100 -29.12 7.82 -10.95
C ARG A 100 -27.73 7.20 -10.82
N PHE A 101 -27.49 6.38 -9.80
CA PHE A 101 -26.17 5.78 -9.61
C PHE A 101 -25.82 4.75 -10.70
N LYS A 102 -26.80 4.06 -11.30
CA LYS A 102 -26.55 3.23 -12.50
C LYS A 102 -26.01 4.04 -13.67
N LEU A 103 -26.53 5.26 -13.90
CA LEU A 103 -26.04 6.14 -14.96
C LEU A 103 -24.61 6.57 -14.68
N ILE A 104 -24.33 6.96 -13.43
CA ILE A 104 -22.96 7.30 -12.99
C ILE A 104 -22.01 6.13 -13.23
N LEU A 105 -22.35 4.91 -12.79
CA LEU A 105 -21.50 3.73 -12.97
C LEU A 105 -21.28 3.37 -14.44
N ASN A 106 -22.30 3.53 -15.29
CA ASN A 106 -22.19 3.26 -16.72
C ASN A 106 -21.22 4.22 -17.42
N ASP A 107 -21.05 5.44 -16.90
CA ASP A 107 -20.08 6.40 -17.42
C ASP A 107 -18.71 6.21 -16.78
N PHE A 108 -18.67 6.17 -15.45
CA PHE A 108 -17.47 6.06 -14.64
C PHE A 108 -16.66 4.79 -14.92
N PHE A 109 -17.30 3.62 -14.87
CA PHE A 109 -16.57 2.35 -14.79
C PHE A 109 -15.76 2.03 -16.07
N PRO A 110 -16.30 2.22 -17.29
CA PRO A 110 -15.52 2.03 -18.51
C PRO A 110 -14.31 2.98 -18.61
N ARG A 111 -14.48 4.25 -18.22
CA ARG A 111 -13.41 5.27 -18.21
C ARG A 111 -12.33 4.89 -17.20
N TYR A 112 -12.74 4.47 -16.01
CA TYR A 112 -11.84 4.04 -14.93
C TYR A 112 -10.97 2.85 -15.37
N ILE A 113 -11.58 1.82 -15.96
CA ILE A 113 -10.86 0.66 -16.49
C ILE A 113 -9.93 1.07 -17.65
N THR A 114 -10.31 2.05 -18.47
CA THR A 114 -9.45 2.55 -19.56
C THR A 114 -8.16 3.17 -19.03
N VAL A 115 -8.24 4.02 -18.01
CA VAL A 115 -7.06 4.62 -17.35
C VAL A 115 -6.16 3.53 -16.78
N LEU A 116 -6.74 2.62 -15.99
CA LEU A 116 -6.03 1.50 -15.36
C LEU A 116 -5.37 0.56 -16.38
N ASN A 117 -6.03 0.27 -17.49
CA ASN A 117 -5.53 -0.65 -18.50
C ASN A 117 -4.57 0.02 -19.51
N SER A 118 -4.22 1.28 -19.30
CA SER A 118 -3.19 1.96 -20.10
C SER A 118 -1.83 1.27 -19.95
N GLN A 119 -0.99 1.39 -20.98
CA GLN A 119 0.33 0.77 -21.01
C GLN A 119 1.21 1.13 -19.81
N GLN A 120 1.00 2.31 -19.23
CA GLN A 120 1.74 2.82 -18.08
C GLN A 120 1.41 2.09 -16.77
N PHE A 121 0.15 1.71 -16.55
CA PHE A 121 -0.31 1.20 -15.25
C PHE A 121 -0.63 -0.29 -15.26
N ARG A 122 -0.98 -0.86 -16.42
CA ARG A 122 -1.51 -2.23 -16.54
C ARG A 122 -0.63 -3.31 -15.87
N SER A 123 0.69 -3.22 -15.99
CA SER A 123 1.62 -4.21 -15.39
C SER A 123 1.77 -4.07 -13.88
N ASN A 124 1.38 -2.93 -13.32
CA ASN A 124 1.64 -2.56 -11.92
C ASN A 124 0.37 -2.68 -11.06
N ILE A 125 -0.79 -2.96 -11.66
CA ILE A 125 -2.04 -3.15 -10.93
C ILE A 125 -2.15 -4.60 -10.48
N LEU A 126 -2.02 -4.81 -9.17
CA LEU A 126 -2.19 -6.13 -8.56
C LEU A 126 -3.67 -6.53 -8.45
N SER A 127 -4.53 -5.60 -8.00
CA SER A 127 -5.95 -5.87 -7.76
C SER A 127 -6.76 -4.58 -7.74
N ILE A 128 -8.02 -4.66 -8.17
CA ILE A 128 -9.03 -3.62 -7.97
C ILE A 128 -9.94 -4.08 -6.84
N ARG A 129 -10.14 -3.23 -5.83
CA ARG A 129 -10.99 -3.51 -4.68
C ARG A 129 -12.22 -2.62 -4.71
N ILE A 130 -13.39 -3.22 -4.51
CA ILE A 130 -14.67 -2.52 -4.38
C ILE A 130 -15.19 -2.75 -2.96
N GLU A 131 -15.37 -1.67 -2.21
CA GLU A 131 -15.85 -1.71 -0.83
C GLU A 131 -17.16 -0.95 -0.69
N GLY A 132 -18.04 -1.44 0.19
CA GLY A 132 -19.28 -0.77 0.56
C GLY A 132 -19.36 -0.62 2.07
N HIS A 133 -19.76 0.56 2.53
CA HIS A 133 -19.97 0.84 3.96
C HIS A 133 -21.47 0.96 4.25
N THR A 134 -21.92 0.38 5.37
CA THR A 134 -23.26 0.57 5.91
C THR A 134 -23.22 1.58 7.06
N SER A 135 -24.30 2.34 7.28
CA SER A 135 -24.39 3.21 8.46
C SER A 135 -24.50 2.39 9.75
N SER A 136 -23.99 2.95 10.85
CA SER A 136 -23.99 2.33 12.18
C SER A 136 -25.39 2.23 12.82
N GLU A 137 -26.39 2.94 12.29
CA GLU A 137 -27.80 2.89 12.75
C GLU A 137 -28.43 1.50 12.64
N TRP A 138 -27.85 0.58 11.87
CA TRP A 138 -28.31 -0.81 11.77
C TRP A 138 -28.03 -1.63 13.05
N SER A 139 -27.03 -1.25 13.84
CA SER A 139 -26.60 -2.04 15.02
C SER A 139 -27.55 -1.93 16.22
N THR A 140 -28.31 -0.84 16.35
CA THR A 140 -29.18 -0.63 17.52
C THR A 140 -30.54 -1.34 17.38
N SER A 141 -30.91 -1.80 16.18
CA SER A 141 -32.24 -2.43 15.94
C SER A 141 -32.20 -3.95 15.82
N THR A 142 -31.06 -4.60 16.06
CA THR A 142 -30.91 -6.07 15.93
C THR A 142 -30.52 -6.78 17.22
N SER A 143 -30.42 -6.07 18.35
CA SER A 143 -30.40 -6.66 19.70
C SER A 143 -31.83 -6.69 20.25
N ASP A 144 -32.63 -7.65 19.78
CA ASP A 144 -33.71 -8.30 20.55
C ASP A 144 -34.56 -9.14 19.59
N ARG A 145 -34.13 -10.37 19.33
CA ARG A 145 -34.99 -11.54 19.14
C ARG A 145 -34.27 -12.79 19.62
#